data_AF-A0AAD7QNV3-F1
#
_entry.id   AF-A0AAD7QNV3-F1
#
_cell.length_a   1.000
_cell.length_b   1.000
_cell.length_c   1.000
_cell.angle_alpha   90.00
_cell.angle_beta   90.00
_cell.angle_gamma   90.00
#
_symmetry.space_group_name_H-M   'P 1'
#
loop_
_entity.id
_entity.type
_entity.pdbx_description
1 polymer ?
#
loop_
_entity_poly.entity_id
_entity_poly.type
_entity_poly.pdbx_seq_one_letter_code
_entity_poly.pdbx_strand_id
1 'polypeptide(L)' 'MKYLAAYLLLTSAGNASPSAEDIKTVLSSVGIEPEEDRLSSLLSELEGKDINEVRIEKF' A
#
# COMPACT_ATOMS: atom_id res chain seq x y z
N MET A 1 1.90 5.42 6.79
CA MET A 1 2.60 4.18 7.22
C MET A 1 1.76 2.92 7.04
N LYS A 2 0.54 2.80 7.62
CA LYS A 2 -0.32 1.60 7.49
C LYS A 2 -0.65 1.18 6.04
N TYR A 3 -1.01 2.14 5.17
CA TYR A 3 -1.31 1.87 3.76
C TYR A 3 -0.07 1.44 2.96
N LEU A 4 1.10 2.05 3.22
CA LEU A 4 2.36 1.70 2.55
C LEU A 4 2.82 0.29 2.93
N ALA A 5 2.69 -0.08 4.21
CA ALA A 5 3.00 -1.44 4.66
C ALA A 5 2.08 -2.48 4.03
N ALA A 6 0.78 -2.20 3.94
CA ALA A 6 -0.19 -3.06 3.26
C ALA A 6 0.11 -3.18 1.76
N TYR A 7 0.45 -2.07 1.09
CA TYR A 7 0.88 -2.06 -0.31
C TYR A 7 2.11 -2.96 -0.50
N LEU A 8 3.16 -2.76 0.30
CA LEU A 8 4.40 -3.55 0.22
C LEU A 8 4.18 -5.04 0.49
N LEU A 9 3.29 -5.40 1.42
CA LEU A 9 2.90 -6.79 1.67
C LEU A 9 2.27 -7.42 0.43
N LEU A 10 1.35 -6.72 -0.22
CA LEU A 10 0.68 -7.19 -1.44
C LEU A 10 1.66 -7.29 -2.61
N THR A 11 2.56 -6.31 -2.77
CA THR A 11 3.65 -6.36 -3.75
C THR A 11 4.56 -7.56 -3.51
N SER A 12 4.98 -7.80 -2.27
CA SER A 12 5.81 -8.96 -1.93
C SER A 12 5.07 -10.30 -2.07
N ALA A 13 3.74 -10.30 -2.01
CA ALA A 13 2.90 -11.47 -2.26
C ALA A 13 2.70 -11.78 -3.76
N GLY A 14 3.31 -11.00 -4.66
CA GLY A 14 3.24 -11.19 -6.11
C GLY A 14 2.20 -10.31 -6.81
N ASN A 15 1.48 -9.44 -6.08
CA ASN A 15 0.59 -8.45 -6.66
C ASN A 15 1.38 -7.14 -6.91
N ALA A 16 2.09 -7.06 -8.03
CA ALA A 16 3.05 -5.98 -8.33
C ALA A 16 2.44 -4.56 -8.30
N SER A 17 1.14 -4.44 -8.55
CA SER A 17 0.40 -3.18 -8.46
C SER A 17 -0.92 -3.41 -7.71
N PRO A 18 -0.87 -3.53 -6.38
CA PRO A 18 -2.05 -3.73 -5.56
C PRO A 18 -3.05 -2.59 -5.77
N SER A 19 -4.31 -2.96 -5.93
CA SER A 19 -5.40 -2.00 -6.06
C SER A 19 -5.77 -1.41 -4.69
N ALA A 20 -6.56 -0.33 -4.72
CA ALA A 20 -7.14 0.24 -3.51
C ALA A 20 -7.99 -0.81 -2.73
N GLU A 21 -8.70 -1.69 -3.43
CA GLU A 21 -9.49 -2.75 -2.78
C GLU A 21 -8.62 -3.79 -2.08
N ASP A 22 -7.51 -4.18 -2.68
CA ASP A 22 -6.57 -5.14 -2.06
C ASP A 22 -6.04 -4.57 -0.74
N ILE A 23 -5.65 -3.30 -0.75
CA ILE A 23 -5.12 -2.60 0.43
C ILE A 23 -6.20 -2.45 1.50
N LYS A 24 -7.45 -2.11 1.12
CA LYS A 24 -8.59 -2.05 2.04
C LYS A 24 -8.84 -3.40 2.70
N THR A 25 -8.78 -4.49 1.92
CA THR A 25 -9.01 -5.85 2.41
C THR A 25 -7.97 -6.23 3.47
N VAL A 26 -6.69 -5.95 3.21
CA VAL A 26 -5.62 -6.19 4.18
C VAL A 26 -5.82 -5.36 5.45
N LEU A 27 -6.13 -4.06 5.32
CA LEU A 27 -6.34 -3.18 6.46
C LEU A 27 -7.54 -3.62 7.32
N SER A 28 -8.65 -3.98 6.69
CA SER A 28 -9.82 -4.52 7.38
C SER A 28 -9.53 -5.85 8.08
N SER A 29 -8.66 -6.69 7.50
CA SER A 29 -8.22 -7.96 8.12
C SER A 29 -7.46 -7.76 9.43
N VAL A 30 -6.73 -6.65 9.57
CA VAL A 30 -6.05 -6.24 10.81
C VAL A 30 -6.91 -5.34 11.71
N GLY A 31 -8.20 -5.15 11.39
CA GLY A 31 -9.13 -4.33 12.18
C GLY A 31 -8.89 -2.82 12.03
N ILE A 32 -8.27 -2.40 10.93
CA ILE A 32 -8.00 -1.00 10.62
C ILE A 32 -9.04 -0.52 9.60
N GLU A 33 -9.77 0.55 9.93
CA GLU A 33 -10.63 1.20 8.96
C GLU A 33 -9.80 1.91 7.88
N PRO A 34 -10.00 1.58 6.59
CA PRO A 34 -9.32 2.25 5.51
C PRO A 34 -9.93 3.64 5.27
N GLU A 35 -9.07 4.66 5.21
CA GLU A 35 -9.43 6.02 4.88
C GLU A 35 -9.17 6.19 3.38
N GLU A 36 -10.23 6.36 2.59
CA GLU A 36 -10.13 6.42 1.13
C GLU A 36 -9.28 7.60 0.65
N ASP A 37 -9.38 8.76 1.29
CA ASP A 37 -8.60 9.96 0.95
C ASP A 37 -7.09 9.73 1.12
N ARG A 38 -6.70 9.03 2.18
CA ARG A 38 -5.28 8.73 2.43
C ARG A 38 -4.77 7.64 1.50
N LEU A 39 -5.61 6.65 1.19
CA LEU A 39 -5.28 5.58 0.27
C LEU A 39 -5.10 6.09 -1.16
N SER A 40 -6.02 6.92 -1.64
CA SER A 40 -5.96 7.53 -2.97
C SER A 40 -4.76 8.46 -3.12
N SER A 41 -4.48 9.28 -2.11
CA SER A 41 -3.26 10.13 -2.08
C SER A 41 -1.99 9.27 -2.18
N LEU A 42 -1.93 8.15 -1.45
CA LEU A 42 -0.76 7.29 -1.45
C LEU A 42 -0.60 6.55 -2.78
N LEU A 43 -1.69 6.04 -3.35
CA LEU A 43 -1.66 5.42 -4.68
C LEU A 43 -1.23 6.42 -5.75
N SER A 44 -1.70 7.66 -5.70
CA SER A 44 -1.28 8.71 -6.65
C SER A 44 0.18 9.13 -6.45
N GLU A 45 0.69 9.15 -5.22
CA GLU A 45 2.11 9.41 -4.95
C GLU A 45 3.05 8.27 -5.41
N LEU A 46 2.51 7.05 -5.48
CA LEU A 46 3.20 5.84 -5.95
C LEU A 46 3.02 5.61 -7.46
N GLU A 47 1.97 6.18 -8.06
CA GLU A 47 1.70 6.12 -9.48
C GLU A 47 2.83 6.81 -10.25
N GLY A 48 3.67 6.02 -10.90
CA GLY A 48 4.86 6.50 -11.61
C GLY A 48 6.16 6.52 -10.80
N LYS A 49 6.13 6.09 -9.52
CA LYS A 49 7.36 5.77 -8.76
C LYS A 49 7.58 4.27 -8.75
N ASP A 50 8.82 3.85 -8.96
CA ASP A 50 9.17 2.44 -8.86
C ASP A 50 9.10 2.01 -7.39
N ILE A 51 8.19 1.09 -7.06
CA ILE A 51 8.00 0.66 -5.67
C ILE A 51 9.26 0.00 -5.10
N ASN A 52 10.12 -0.52 -5.98
CA ASN A 52 11.42 -1.08 -5.62
C ASN A 52 12.45 0.00 -5.26
N GLU A 53 12.26 1.23 -5.74
CA GLU A 53 13.04 2.40 -5.31
C GLU A 53 12.55 2.99 -3.99
N VAL A 54 11.34 2.64 -3.53
CA VAL A 54 10.87 2.92 -2.16
C VAL A 54 11.62 1.99 -1.20
N ARG A 55 12.93 2.18 -1.10
CA ARG A 55 13.78 1.43 -0.17
C ARG A 55 13.30 1.66 1.24
N ILE A 56 13.05 0.55 1.92
CA ILE A 56 12.95 0.43 3.37
C ILE A 56 14.33 0.75 3.95
N GLU A 57 14.78 2.01 3.89
CA GLU A 57 16.13 2.41 4.33
C GLU A 57 16.19 2.88 5.79
N LYS A 58 15.14 2.63 6.60
CA LYS A 58 15.23 2.92 8.03
C LYS A 58 14.13 2.25 8.87
N PHE A 59 14.21 0.94 9.04
CA PHE A 59 13.69 0.27 10.24
C PHE A 59 14.62 -0.86 10.64
#